data_AF-A0AA43J841-F1
#
_entry.id   AF-A0AA43J841-F1
#
_cell.length_a   1.000
_cell.length_b   1.000
_cell.length_c   1.000
_cell.angle_alpha   90.00
_cell.angle_beta   90.00
_cell.angle_gamma   90.00
#
_symmetry.space_group_name_H-M   'P 1'
#
loop_
_entity.id
_entity.type
_entity.pdbx_description
1 polymer ?
#
loop_
_entity_poly.entity_id
_entity_poly.type
_entity_poly.pdbx_seq_one_letter_code
_entity_poly.pdbx_strand_id
1 'polypeptide(L)'
;MMSIICRVSIGLCLVSAWAWTPVHAAPQNLCALFTTSEVQTLLGTAVESGETAAMGTGCQWFGKDEESYAIIQAVGPDFWVDPQQAPGYEPIPKLGQSAYSHPDLEGGWRAMVLTPDAAISVVMIGETATRSNTISLVRQVQERRARGK
;
A
#
# COMPACT_ATOMS: atom_id res chain seq x y z
N MET A 1 61.77 -25.62 38.28
CA MET A 1 60.42 -25.13 38.64
C MET A 1 59.64 -24.83 37.37
N MET A 2 58.34 -25.10 37.41
CA MET A 2 57.46 -25.48 36.30
C MET A 2 57.47 -24.62 35.03
N SER A 3 57.43 -25.35 33.91
CA SER A 3 56.95 -24.96 32.59
C SER A 3 55.41 -24.91 32.58
N ILE A 4 54.81 -23.83 32.09
CA ILE A 4 53.35 -23.71 31.89
C ILE A 4 53.08 -23.68 30.38
N ILE A 5 52.45 -24.75 29.90
CA ILE A 5 51.96 -24.93 28.54
C ILE A 5 50.52 -24.39 28.51
N CYS A 6 50.26 -23.30 27.80
CA CYS A 6 48.91 -22.83 27.51
C CYS A 6 48.51 -23.29 26.11
N ARG A 7 47.61 -24.29 26.02
CA ARG A 7 47.07 -24.83 24.76
C ARG A 7 46.00 -23.87 24.22
N VAL A 8 46.22 -23.32 23.03
CA VAL A 8 45.22 -22.59 22.25
C VAL A 8 44.34 -23.61 21.52
N SER A 9 43.10 -23.77 21.98
CA SER A 9 42.08 -24.54 21.28
C SER A 9 41.39 -23.64 20.25
N ILE A 10 41.67 -23.88 18.97
CA ILE A 10 40.95 -23.28 17.84
C ILE A 10 39.62 -24.02 17.70
N GLY A 11 38.55 -23.43 18.25
CA GLY A 11 37.18 -23.90 18.06
C GLY A 11 36.66 -23.46 16.69
N LEU A 12 36.50 -24.42 15.78
CA LEU A 12 35.93 -24.23 14.45
C LEU A 12 34.41 -23.96 14.59
N CYS A 13 34.01 -22.69 14.63
CA CYS A 13 32.61 -22.32 14.49
C CYS A 13 32.14 -22.60 13.06
N LEU A 14 31.47 -23.73 12.86
CA LEU A 14 30.63 -24.01 11.69
C LEU A 14 29.49 -22.97 11.66
N VAL A 15 29.68 -21.90 10.89
CA VAL A 15 28.62 -20.94 10.61
C VAL A 15 27.71 -21.57 9.55
N SER A 16 26.61 -22.16 10.00
CA SER A 16 25.53 -22.59 9.12
C SER A 16 25.02 -21.37 8.36
N ALA A 17 25.37 -21.26 7.08
CA ALA A 17 24.80 -20.27 6.18
C ALA A 17 23.37 -20.70 5.83
N TRP A 18 22.40 -20.27 6.64
CA TRP A 18 21.00 -20.35 6.25
C TRP A 18 20.83 -19.36 5.10
N ALA A 19 20.68 -19.89 3.89
CA ALA A 19 20.35 -19.08 2.72
C ALA A 19 18.96 -18.48 2.94
N TRP A 20 18.91 -17.17 3.18
CA TRP A 20 17.66 -16.42 3.14
C TRP A 20 17.30 -16.26 1.67
N THR A 21 16.52 -17.19 1.12
CA THR A 21 15.86 -16.94 -0.15
C THR A 21 14.85 -15.81 0.10
N PRO A 22 15.00 -14.64 -0.54
CA PRO A 22 13.96 -13.63 -0.46
C PRO A 22 12.68 -14.25 -1.03
N VAL A 23 11.66 -14.42 -0.19
CA VAL A 23 10.32 -14.70 -0.68
C VAL A 23 9.90 -13.47 -1.47
N HIS A 24 9.97 -13.58 -2.80
CA HIS A 24 9.27 -12.65 -3.67
C HIS A 24 7.79 -12.87 -3.41
N ALA A 25 7.15 -11.95 -2.69
CA ALA A 25 5.70 -11.93 -2.60
C ALA A 25 5.16 -11.85 -4.03
N ALA A 26 4.34 -12.81 -4.43
CA ALA A 26 3.67 -12.77 -5.72
C ALA A 26 2.93 -11.43 -5.86
N PRO A 27 2.82 -10.87 -7.08
CA PRO A 27 2.03 -9.67 -7.30
C PRO A 27 0.64 -9.87 -6.70
N GLN A 28 0.34 -9.08 -5.66
CA GLN A 28 -0.94 -9.17 -4.96
C GLN A 28 -2.04 -8.72 -5.91
N ASN A 29 -3.05 -9.57 -6.09
CA ASN A 29 -4.24 -9.20 -6.83
C ASN A 29 -4.98 -8.12 -6.03
N LEU A 30 -4.75 -6.85 -6.38
CA LEU A 30 -5.36 -5.72 -5.66
C LEU A 30 -6.89 -5.75 -5.70
N CYS A 31 -7.51 -6.37 -6.72
CA CYS A 31 -8.95 -6.53 -6.78
C CYS A 31 -9.50 -7.53 -5.76
N ALA A 32 -8.67 -8.45 -5.27
CA ALA A 32 -9.05 -9.40 -4.22
C ALA A 32 -8.98 -8.79 -2.82
N LEU A 33 -8.36 -7.60 -2.67
CA LEU A 33 -8.22 -6.93 -1.38
C LEU A 33 -9.58 -6.57 -0.78
N PHE A 34 -10.60 -6.30 -1.60
CA PHE A 34 -11.92 -5.87 -1.15
C PHE A 34 -13.02 -6.65 -1.86
N THR A 35 -14.11 -6.91 -1.15
CA THR A 35 -15.33 -7.40 -1.80
C THR A 35 -16.11 -6.25 -2.43
N THR A 36 -16.94 -6.54 -3.43
CA THR A 36 -17.86 -5.56 -4.03
C THR A 36 -18.73 -4.86 -2.97
N SER A 37 -19.19 -5.58 -1.94
CA SER A 37 -20.03 -5.01 -0.87
C SER A 37 -19.27 -4.04 0.04
N GLU A 38 -17.99 -4.31 0.31
CA GLU A 38 -17.13 -3.38 1.06
C GLU A 38 -16.94 -2.08 0.28
N VAL A 39 -16.70 -2.18 -1.03
CA VAL A 39 -16.50 -0.99 -1.89
C VAL A 39 -17.81 -0.21 -2.07
N GLN A 40 -18.95 -0.89 -2.21
CA GLN A 40 -20.27 -0.26 -2.17
C GLN A 40 -20.48 0.54 -0.89
N THR A 41 -20.05 0.02 0.27
CA THR A 41 -20.17 0.74 1.55
C THR A 41 -19.28 1.99 1.56
N LEU A 42 -18.09 1.91 0.96
CA LEU A 42 -17.14 3.03 0.88
C LEU A 42 -17.62 4.14 -0.07
N LEU A 43 -18.18 3.77 -1.22
CA LEU A 43 -18.69 4.72 -2.22
C LEU A 43 -20.15 5.15 -1.95
N GLY A 44 -20.86 4.48 -1.04
CA GLY A 44 -22.25 4.79 -0.70
C GLY A 44 -23.24 4.55 -1.85
N THR A 45 -22.84 3.83 -2.88
CA THR A 45 -23.60 3.53 -4.09
C THR A 45 -23.32 2.09 -4.51
N ALA A 46 -24.23 1.48 -5.27
CA ALA A 46 -23.97 0.16 -5.83
C ALA A 46 -22.79 0.24 -6.79
N VAL A 47 -21.93 -0.76 -6.80
CA VAL A 47 -20.72 -0.77 -7.66
C VAL A 47 -20.69 -2.01 -8.54
N GLU A 48 -20.00 -1.91 -9.66
CA GLU A 48 -19.62 -3.05 -10.48
C GLU A 48 -18.52 -3.88 -9.80
N SER A 49 -18.24 -5.05 -10.38
CA SER A 49 -17.12 -5.88 -9.92
C SER A 49 -15.79 -5.16 -10.15
N GLY A 50 -14.83 -5.38 -9.24
CA GLY A 50 -13.50 -4.79 -9.36
C GLY A 50 -12.77 -5.34 -10.59
N GLU A 51 -12.12 -4.46 -11.33
CA GLU A 51 -11.35 -4.82 -12.52
C GLU A 51 -9.94 -4.23 -12.51
N THR A 52 -9.05 -4.85 -13.28
CA THR A 52 -7.65 -4.42 -13.35
C THR A 52 -7.54 -3.02 -13.95
N ALA A 53 -6.80 -2.14 -13.27
CA ALA A 53 -6.65 -0.74 -13.62
C ALA A 53 -5.17 -0.31 -13.60
N ALA A 54 -4.91 0.96 -13.91
CA ALA A 54 -3.59 1.60 -13.82
C ALA A 54 -2.48 0.78 -14.50
N MET A 55 -2.70 0.41 -15.77
CA MET A 55 -1.77 -0.41 -16.57
C MET A 55 -1.38 -1.75 -15.92
N GLY A 56 -2.29 -2.36 -15.15
CA GLY A 56 -2.05 -3.65 -14.49
C GLY A 56 -1.50 -3.55 -13.07
N THR A 57 -1.32 -2.34 -12.54
CA THR A 57 -0.78 -2.11 -11.19
C THR A 57 -1.85 -1.70 -10.18
N GLY A 58 -3.12 -1.72 -10.57
CA GLY A 58 -4.23 -1.25 -9.77
C GLY A 58 -5.50 -2.10 -9.92
N CYS A 59 -6.48 -1.77 -9.09
CA CYS A 59 -7.85 -2.20 -9.25
C CYS A 59 -8.77 -0.99 -9.22
N GLN A 60 -9.85 -1.04 -10.00
CA GLN A 60 -10.90 -0.02 -10.00
C GLN A 60 -12.28 -0.64 -9.84
N TRP A 61 -13.17 0.13 -9.23
CA TRP A 61 -14.60 -0.15 -9.13
C TRP A 61 -15.37 1.08 -9.58
N PHE A 62 -16.29 0.90 -10.52
CA PHE A 62 -17.23 1.94 -10.94
C PHE A 62 -18.52 1.84 -10.14
N GLY A 63 -19.04 2.99 -9.71
CA GLY A 63 -20.42 3.09 -9.25
C GLY A 63 -21.40 2.88 -10.39
N LYS A 64 -22.55 2.30 -10.08
CA LYS A 64 -23.68 2.16 -11.02
C LYS A 64 -24.45 3.47 -11.23
N ASP A 65 -24.04 4.54 -10.55
CA ASP A 65 -24.49 5.91 -10.79
C ASP A 65 -23.74 6.59 -11.94
N GLU A 66 -22.72 5.92 -12.53
CA GLU A 66 -21.91 6.43 -13.63
C GLU A 66 -21.06 7.69 -13.30
N GLU A 67 -21.08 8.14 -12.05
CA GLU A 67 -20.41 9.36 -11.58
C GLU A 67 -19.34 9.07 -10.53
N SER A 68 -19.41 7.92 -9.87
CA SER A 68 -18.49 7.54 -8.79
C SER A 68 -17.55 6.41 -9.20
N TYR A 69 -16.35 6.43 -8.63
CA TYR A 69 -15.42 5.31 -8.72
C TYR A 69 -14.38 5.35 -7.61
N ALA A 70 -13.78 4.19 -7.35
CA ALA A 70 -12.61 4.06 -6.50
C ALA A 70 -11.49 3.37 -7.28
N ILE A 71 -10.28 3.92 -7.22
CA ILE A 71 -9.07 3.31 -7.78
C ILE A 71 -8.08 3.10 -6.65
N ILE A 72 -7.51 1.90 -6.59
CA ILE A 72 -6.33 1.62 -5.78
C ILE A 72 -5.19 1.20 -6.69
N GLN A 73 -3.98 1.65 -6.39
CA GLN A 73 -2.77 1.32 -7.14
C GLN A 73 -1.64 1.05 -6.16
N ALA A 74 -0.81 0.05 -6.46
CA ALA A 74 0.43 -0.17 -5.74
C ALA A 74 1.58 -0.39 -6.73
N VAL A 75 2.61 0.43 -6.62
CA VAL A 75 3.83 0.40 -7.45
C VAL A 75 5.05 0.36 -6.54
N GLY A 76 6.24 0.13 -7.09
CA GLY A 76 7.48 0.14 -6.31
C GLY A 76 7.70 1.47 -5.57
N PRO A 77 8.45 1.48 -4.46
CA PRO A 77 8.66 2.68 -3.65
C PRO A 77 9.37 3.81 -4.42
N ASP A 78 10.15 3.47 -5.46
CA ASP A 78 10.85 4.43 -6.33
C ASP A 78 9.90 5.30 -7.18
N PHE A 79 8.61 4.93 -7.26
CA PHE A 79 7.58 5.72 -7.93
C PHE A 79 6.85 6.69 -7.00
N TRP A 80 7.30 6.84 -5.75
CA TRP A 80 6.78 7.85 -4.84
C TRP A 80 7.03 9.26 -5.37
N VAL A 81 5.97 10.07 -5.41
CA VAL A 81 6.04 11.49 -5.70
C VAL A 81 5.42 12.22 -4.51
N ASP A 82 6.11 13.22 -3.96
CA ASP A 82 5.57 14.08 -2.91
C ASP A 82 5.10 15.41 -3.50
N PRO A 83 3.78 15.61 -3.71
CA PRO A 83 3.24 16.78 -4.38
C PRO A 83 2.98 17.90 -3.36
N GLN A 84 3.96 18.30 -2.57
CA GLN A 84 3.79 19.34 -1.53
C GLN A 84 3.24 20.68 -2.07
N GLN A 85 3.39 20.91 -3.38
CA GLN A 85 2.88 22.12 -4.06
C GLN A 85 1.44 21.96 -4.59
N ALA A 86 0.82 20.78 -4.45
CA ALA A 86 -0.56 20.57 -4.85
C ALA A 86 -1.52 21.37 -3.94
N PRO A 87 -2.55 22.03 -4.51
CA PRO A 87 -3.59 22.67 -3.73
C PRO A 87 -4.27 21.68 -2.76
N GLY A 88 -4.43 22.08 -1.50
CA GLY A 88 -5.07 21.23 -0.48
C GLY A 88 -4.23 20.03 -0.03
N TYR A 89 -2.91 20.03 -0.32
CA TYR A 89 -1.98 19.06 0.23
C TYR A 89 -2.01 19.06 1.76
N GLU A 90 -2.20 17.88 2.33
CA GLU A 90 -2.15 17.66 3.77
C GLU A 90 -1.36 16.39 4.09
N PRO A 91 -0.27 16.48 4.89
CA PRO A 91 0.45 15.29 5.34
C PRO A 91 -0.43 14.47 6.29
N ILE A 92 -0.28 13.15 6.24
CA ILE A 92 -1.00 12.20 7.11
C ILE A 92 0.00 11.63 8.12
N PRO A 93 0.02 12.12 9.37
CA PRO A 93 0.98 11.65 10.35
C PRO A 93 0.73 10.18 10.72
N LYS A 94 1.81 9.47 11.04
CA LYS A 94 1.79 8.08 11.52
C LYS A 94 1.16 7.09 10.53
N LEU A 95 1.32 7.33 9.23
CA LEU A 95 0.89 6.42 8.18
C LEU A 95 2.06 6.14 7.22
N GLY A 96 2.52 4.89 7.19
CA GLY A 96 3.70 4.48 6.43
C GLY A 96 4.98 5.23 6.84
N GLN A 97 5.94 5.29 5.92
CA GLN A 97 7.14 6.12 6.02
C GLN A 97 6.81 7.59 5.71
N SER A 98 5.88 7.81 4.79
CA SER A 98 5.36 9.12 4.41
C SER A 98 3.97 8.92 3.82
N ALA A 99 3.07 9.89 4.04
CA ALA A 99 1.73 9.83 3.50
C ALA A 99 1.15 11.23 3.39
N TYR A 100 0.27 11.41 2.41
CA TYR A 100 -0.44 12.66 2.20
C TYR A 100 -1.82 12.41 1.58
N SER A 101 -2.61 13.46 1.58
CA SER A 101 -3.87 13.55 0.84
C SER A 101 -3.98 14.91 0.17
N HIS A 102 -4.74 14.98 -0.91
CA HIS A 102 -5.19 16.24 -1.52
C HIS A 102 -6.47 15.99 -2.32
N PRO A 103 -7.25 17.04 -2.66
CA PRO A 103 -8.32 16.93 -3.64
C PRO A 103 -7.81 16.38 -4.97
N ASP A 104 -8.55 15.50 -5.62
CA ASP A 104 -8.18 15.02 -6.95
C ASP A 104 -8.68 16.00 -8.04
N LEU A 105 -8.04 15.99 -9.21
CA LEU A 105 -8.33 16.94 -10.29
C LEU A 105 -9.70 16.69 -10.93
N GLU A 106 -10.17 15.44 -10.90
CA GLU A 106 -11.47 15.02 -11.45
C GLU A 106 -12.62 15.20 -10.43
N GLY A 107 -12.34 15.86 -9.29
CA GLY A 107 -13.23 15.93 -8.14
C GLY A 107 -12.79 14.97 -7.03
N GLY A 108 -13.58 14.83 -5.96
CA GLY A 108 -13.27 13.87 -4.90
C GLY A 108 -11.90 14.06 -4.22
N TRP A 109 -11.24 12.94 -3.88
CA TRP A 109 -10.05 12.94 -3.04
C TRP A 109 -9.03 11.87 -3.42
N ARG A 110 -7.75 12.20 -3.24
CA ARG A 110 -6.62 11.29 -3.34
C ARG A 110 -5.90 11.16 -1.99
N ALA A 111 -5.43 9.96 -1.69
CA ALA A 111 -4.47 9.72 -0.63
C ALA A 111 -3.36 8.77 -1.12
N MET A 112 -2.13 9.03 -0.70
CA MET A 112 -0.99 8.16 -0.99
C MET A 112 -0.20 7.85 0.26
N VAL A 113 0.39 6.65 0.31
CA VAL A 113 1.30 6.22 1.38
C VAL A 113 2.52 5.52 0.79
N LEU A 114 3.69 5.86 1.30
CA LEU A 114 4.95 5.18 1.07
C LEU A 114 5.18 4.14 2.16
N THR A 115 5.42 2.90 1.77
CA THR A 115 5.86 1.79 2.62
C THR A 115 7.26 1.32 2.17
N PRO A 116 7.96 0.48 2.96
CA PRO A 116 9.27 -0.04 2.54
C PRO A 116 9.25 -0.78 1.20
N ASP A 117 8.12 -1.34 0.81
CA ASP A 117 7.95 -2.20 -0.38
C ASP A 117 7.14 -1.54 -1.51
N ALA A 118 6.47 -0.40 -1.29
CA ALA A 118 5.58 0.18 -2.27
C ALA A 118 5.26 1.66 -2.05
N ALA A 119 4.90 2.35 -3.14
CA ALA A 119 4.06 3.53 -3.11
C ALA A 119 2.61 3.12 -3.45
N ILE A 120 1.69 3.38 -2.53
CA ILE A 120 0.27 3.03 -2.67
C ILE A 120 -0.52 4.31 -2.89
N SER A 121 -1.33 4.35 -3.94
CA SER A 121 -2.27 5.43 -4.23
C SER A 121 -3.71 4.95 -4.16
N VAL A 122 -4.57 5.81 -3.62
CA VAL A 122 -6.02 5.64 -3.62
C VAL A 122 -6.67 6.91 -4.13
N VAL A 123 -7.64 6.76 -5.02
CA VAL A 123 -8.52 7.83 -5.50
C VAL A 123 -9.95 7.41 -5.24
N MET A 124 -10.77 8.33 -4.73
CA MET A 124 -12.22 8.18 -4.63
C MET A 124 -12.89 9.39 -5.27
N ILE A 125 -13.81 9.14 -6.21
CA ILE A 125 -14.69 10.13 -6.84
C ILE A 125 -16.14 9.76 -6.55
N GLY A 126 -17.00 10.76 -6.37
CA GLY A 126 -18.42 10.63 -6.06
C GLY A 126 -18.86 11.45 -4.85
N GLU A 127 -20.16 11.50 -4.57
CA GLU A 127 -20.74 12.33 -3.49
C GLU A 127 -20.20 11.96 -2.09
N THR A 128 -19.87 10.69 -1.88
CA THR A 128 -19.33 10.19 -0.61
C THR A 128 -17.81 10.29 -0.51
N ALA A 129 -17.13 10.70 -1.58
CA ALA A 129 -15.69 10.86 -1.61
C ALA A 129 -15.29 12.04 -0.73
N THR A 130 -14.80 11.71 0.46
CA THR A 130 -14.24 12.68 1.41
C THR A 130 -12.79 12.35 1.68
N ARG A 131 -12.05 13.35 2.15
CA ARG A 131 -10.68 13.17 2.65
C ARG A 131 -10.60 12.00 3.64
N SER A 132 -11.50 12.00 4.64
CA SER A 132 -11.50 11.01 5.72
C SER A 132 -11.69 9.58 5.20
N ASN A 133 -12.66 9.36 4.30
CA ASN A 133 -12.92 8.04 3.76
C ASN A 133 -11.79 7.57 2.83
N THR A 134 -11.20 8.47 2.06
CA THR A 134 -10.05 8.16 1.20
C THR A 134 -8.81 7.78 2.02
N ILE A 135 -8.57 8.50 3.13
CA ILE A 135 -7.51 8.16 4.09
C ILE A 135 -7.78 6.81 4.77
N SER A 136 -9.04 6.53 5.12
CA SER A 136 -9.44 5.23 5.67
C SER A 136 -9.18 4.10 4.67
N LEU A 137 -9.49 4.31 3.39
CA LEU A 137 -9.27 3.32 2.35
C LEU A 137 -7.78 3.04 2.12
N VAL A 138 -6.92 4.06 2.02
CA VAL A 138 -5.46 3.83 1.84
C VAL A 138 -4.84 3.10 3.04
N ARG A 139 -5.31 3.37 4.27
CA ARG A 139 -4.93 2.60 5.47
C ARG A 139 -5.30 1.13 5.33
N GLN A 140 -6.54 0.85 4.92
CA GLN A 140 -6.99 -0.53 4.71
C GLN A 140 -6.20 -1.24 3.61
N VAL A 141 -5.88 -0.56 2.51
CA VAL A 141 -5.03 -1.13 1.45
C VAL A 141 -3.66 -1.51 2.02
N GLN A 142 -3.00 -0.60 2.73
CA GLN A 142 -1.71 -0.87 3.37
C GLN A 142 -1.79 -2.09 4.31
N GLU A 143 -2.79 -2.14 5.18
CA GLU A 143 -2.96 -3.20 6.18
C GLU A 143 -3.30 -4.57 5.55
N ARG A 144 -4.11 -4.59 4.49
CA ARG A 144 -4.49 -5.83 3.80
C ARG A 144 -3.32 -6.38 2.98
N ARG A 145 -2.58 -5.52 2.28
CA ARG A 145 -1.34 -5.88 1.58
C ARG A 145 -0.27 -6.44 2.53
N ALA A 146 -0.07 -5.81 3.68
CA ALA A 146 0.87 -6.30 4.69
C ALA A 146 0.52 -7.70 5.23
N ARG A 147 -0.74 -8.14 5.11
CA ARG A 147 -1.21 -9.47 5.52
C ARG A 147 -1.22 -10.50 4.39
N GLY A 148 -0.83 -10.14 3.16
CA GLY A 148 -0.88 -11.06 2.03
C GLY A 148 -2.29 -11.36 1.52
N LYS A 149 -3.26 -10.49 1.82
CA LYS A 149 -4.60 -10.56 1.20
C LYS A 149 -4.60 -9.91 -0.17
#